data_AF-A0A439TX47-F1
#
_entry.id   AF-A0A439TX47-F1
#
_cell.length_a   1.000
_cell.length_b   1.000
_cell.length_c   1.000
_cell.angle_alpha   90.00
_cell.angle_beta   90.00
_cell.angle_gamma   90.00
#
_symmetry.space_group_name_H-M   'P 1'
#
loop_
_entity.id
_entity.type
_entity.pdbx_description
1 polymer ?
#
loop_
_entity_poly.entity_id
_entity_poly.type
_entity_poly.pdbx_seq_one_letter_code
_entity_poly.pdbx_strand_id
1 'polypeptide(L)'
;MSRSIGLAHIIRQDDGTSTGVWGIYTLQSAFQPIFAFNEGKLSIAAFEGLIRPFRDGEPQSPMNFFSTCPAADRLHIESLTRTLHLLNAGACLPQEASIFINFDPSVFTERAVADAALRDMRLVLHEAGIDPRRVVCEVTEQRSASQETLHSFVAALRANGFRIAVDDYGADDSDINRIKELKPDIVKFDAYWITQLMESGAGFALLTTMVKSFEEQGIRTVFEGIEESWQLELAEKSGASMVQGFVLARPELAPTSFRVFDETSQTPVAAAADTPAATAATPSARPGKPFGRRVAP
;
A
#
# COMPACT_ATOMS: atom_id res chain seq x y z
N MET A 1 -27.14 26.84 -1.31
CA MET A 1 -27.58 26.02 -0.16
C MET A 1 -27.06 24.61 -0.39
N SER A 2 -25.91 24.30 0.21
CA SER A 2 -25.29 22.97 0.16
C SER A 2 -26.18 22.00 0.93
N ARG A 3 -26.95 21.17 0.22
CA ARG A 3 -27.61 20.03 0.84
C ARG A 3 -26.51 19.02 1.17
N SER A 4 -26.34 18.73 2.46
CA SER A 4 -25.62 17.56 2.94
C SER A 4 -26.06 16.36 2.11
N ILE A 5 -25.14 15.92 1.24
CA ILE A 5 -25.20 14.62 0.61
C ILE A 5 -25.07 13.63 1.78
N GLY A 6 -25.88 12.57 1.80
CA GLY A 6 -26.20 11.77 2.99
C GLY A 6 -25.03 11.49 3.95
N LEU A 7 -25.34 11.48 5.25
CA LEU A 7 -24.39 11.23 6.33
C LEU A 7 -23.50 10.03 5.97
N ALA A 8 -22.19 10.26 6.01
CA ALA A 8 -21.21 9.20 5.87
C ALA A 8 -21.55 8.07 6.84
N HIS A 9 -21.65 6.86 6.34
CA HIS A 9 -21.90 5.70 7.18
C HIS A 9 -21.12 4.50 6.67
N ILE A 10 -20.84 3.60 7.59
CA ILE A 10 -20.10 2.37 7.37
C ILE A 10 -21.11 1.22 7.32
N ILE A 11 -20.99 0.37 6.32
CA ILE A 11 -21.83 -0.81 6.11
C ILE A 11 -20.96 -2.05 6.31
N ARG A 12 -21.23 -2.80 7.38
CA ARG A 12 -20.60 -4.10 7.64
C ARG A 12 -21.13 -5.12 6.64
N GLN A 13 -20.23 -5.88 6.04
CA GLN A 13 -20.51 -6.96 5.10
C GLN A 13 -20.55 -8.31 5.84
N ASP A 14 -21.17 -9.32 5.22
CA ASP A 14 -21.31 -10.66 5.79
C ASP A 14 -19.96 -11.37 6.00
N ASP A 15 -18.96 -11.05 5.18
CA ASP A 15 -17.59 -11.56 5.30
C ASP A 15 -16.76 -10.88 6.41
N GLY A 16 -17.38 -9.98 7.18
CA GLY A 16 -16.74 -9.23 8.25
C GLY A 16 -15.95 -8.02 7.77
N THR A 17 -15.88 -7.73 6.47
CA THR A 17 -15.33 -6.44 6.00
C THR A 17 -16.38 -5.34 6.11
N SER A 18 -15.98 -4.11 5.80
CA SER A 18 -16.75 -2.89 5.92
C SER A 18 -16.52 -2.03 4.70
N THR A 19 -17.60 -1.46 4.16
CA THR A 19 -17.58 -0.46 3.08
C THR A 19 -18.09 0.86 3.61
N GLY A 20 -17.63 1.97 3.04
CA GLY A 20 -18.12 3.31 3.39
C GLY A 20 -19.00 3.87 2.30
N VAL A 21 -20.00 4.64 2.67
CA VAL A 21 -20.76 5.47 1.72
C VAL A 21 -20.41 6.93 1.96
N TRP A 22 -19.93 7.61 0.92
CA TRP A 22 -19.70 9.05 0.93
C TRP A 22 -20.42 9.70 -0.24
N GLY A 23 -21.59 10.25 0.05
CA GLY A 23 -22.46 10.83 -0.97
C GLY A 23 -22.89 9.81 -2.04
N ILE A 24 -22.38 9.96 -3.26
CA ILE A 24 -22.64 9.04 -4.38
C ILE A 24 -21.57 7.94 -4.52
N TYR A 25 -20.55 7.96 -3.67
CA TYR A 25 -19.43 7.04 -3.74
C TYR A 25 -19.59 5.92 -2.73
N THR A 26 -19.30 4.69 -3.17
CA THR A 26 -18.99 3.57 -2.29
C THR A 26 -17.47 3.47 -2.18
N LEU A 27 -16.95 3.43 -0.96
CA LEU A 27 -15.53 3.36 -0.67
C LEU A 27 -15.20 1.97 -0.13
N GLN A 28 -14.23 1.31 -0.75
CA GLN A 28 -13.73 0.00 -0.34
C GLN A 28 -12.23 0.08 -0.05
N SER A 29 -11.77 -0.70 0.93
CA SER A 29 -10.33 -0.86 1.16
C SER A 29 -9.76 -1.87 0.16
N ALA A 30 -8.67 -1.52 -0.50
CA ALA A 30 -7.72 -2.49 -1.01
C ALA A 30 -6.49 -2.53 -0.08
N PHE A 31 -5.82 -3.67 -0.06
CA PHE A 31 -4.53 -3.83 0.62
C PHE A 31 -3.47 -4.30 -0.36
N GLN A 32 -2.30 -3.67 -0.31
CA GLN A 32 -1.12 -4.15 -1.03
C GLN A 32 -0.07 -4.61 -0.04
N PRO A 33 0.49 -5.82 -0.19
CA PRO A 33 1.51 -6.32 0.73
C PRO A 33 2.86 -5.63 0.52
N ILE A 34 3.54 -5.41 1.63
CA ILE A 34 4.92 -4.94 1.74
C ILE A 34 5.74 -6.11 2.27
N PHE A 35 6.79 -6.48 1.57
CA PHE A 35 7.62 -7.63 1.89
C PHE A 35 8.92 -7.19 2.55
N ALA A 36 9.38 -7.95 3.55
CA ALA A 36 10.71 -7.81 4.12
C ALA A 36 11.61 -8.96 3.63
N PHE A 37 12.91 -8.68 3.56
CA PHE A 37 13.93 -9.70 3.32
C PHE A 37 14.27 -10.42 4.63
N ASN A 38 14.12 -11.74 4.65
CA ASN A 38 14.44 -12.62 5.77
C ASN A 38 15.27 -13.81 5.25
N GLU A 39 16.57 -13.81 5.55
CA GLU A 39 17.51 -14.91 5.19
C GLU A 39 17.43 -15.34 3.71
N GLY A 40 17.36 -14.36 2.79
CA GLY A 40 17.27 -14.62 1.34
C GLY A 40 15.87 -15.04 0.84
N LYS A 41 14.83 -14.91 1.68
CA LYS A 41 13.43 -15.09 1.29
C LYS A 41 12.64 -13.81 1.54
N LEU A 42 11.58 -13.63 0.77
CA LEU A 42 10.60 -12.57 1.00
C LEU A 42 9.42 -13.11 1.81
N SER A 43 9.01 -12.34 2.80
CA SER A 43 7.80 -12.60 3.58
C SER A 43 7.03 -11.30 3.77
N ILE A 44 5.70 -11.38 3.77
CA ILE A 44 4.85 -10.23 4.01
C ILE A 44 5.10 -9.71 5.43
N ALA A 45 5.54 -8.47 5.54
CA ALA A 45 5.79 -7.79 6.82
C ALA A 45 4.69 -6.78 7.16
N ALA A 46 4.04 -6.23 6.13
CA ALA A 46 3.00 -5.25 6.30
C ALA A 46 2.04 -5.19 5.10
N PHE A 47 1.00 -4.38 5.22
CA PHE A 47 0.09 -4.03 4.13
C PHE A 47 -0.14 -2.52 4.10
N GLU A 48 -0.21 -1.95 2.93
CA GLU A 48 -0.68 -0.58 2.73
C GLU A 48 -2.19 -0.55 2.46
N GLY A 49 -2.91 0.27 3.22
CA GLY A 49 -4.33 0.54 3.02
C GLY A 49 -4.56 1.56 1.91
N LEU A 50 -5.17 1.12 0.83
CA LEU A 50 -5.40 1.93 -0.37
C LEU A 50 -6.90 2.04 -0.63
N ILE A 51 -7.47 3.24 -0.57
CA ILE A 51 -8.91 3.40 -0.82
C ILE A 51 -9.23 3.20 -2.31
N ARG A 52 -10.36 2.54 -2.58
CA ARG A 52 -10.93 2.32 -3.91
C ARG A 52 -12.35 2.88 -3.94
N PRO A 53 -12.54 4.09 -4.51
CA PRO A 53 -13.86 4.67 -4.69
C PRO A 53 -14.56 4.03 -5.89
N PHE A 54 -15.86 3.80 -5.76
CA PHE A 54 -16.77 3.33 -6.80
C PHE A 54 -17.93 4.29 -6.92
N ARG A 55 -18.41 4.51 -8.15
CA ARG A 55 -19.61 5.29 -8.44
C ARG A 55 -20.48 4.47 -9.37
N ASP A 56 -21.73 4.24 -8.97
CA ASP A 56 -22.69 3.42 -9.73
C ASP A 56 -22.15 2.01 -10.07
N GLY A 57 -21.31 1.45 -9.18
CA GLY A 57 -20.64 0.15 -9.36
C GLY A 57 -19.33 0.20 -10.14
N GLU A 58 -18.98 1.34 -10.74
CA GLU A 58 -17.78 1.48 -11.57
C GLU A 58 -16.59 2.06 -10.78
N PRO A 59 -15.39 1.48 -10.92
CA PRO A 59 -14.20 1.95 -10.21
C PRO A 59 -13.83 3.37 -10.63
N GLN A 60 -13.46 4.20 -9.67
CA GLN A 60 -13.03 5.57 -9.84
C GLN A 60 -11.56 5.73 -9.43
N SER A 61 -10.84 6.65 -10.07
CA SER A 61 -9.48 7.00 -9.63
C SER A 61 -9.54 7.64 -8.23
N PRO A 62 -8.74 7.17 -7.25
CA PRO A 62 -8.62 7.81 -5.95
C PRO A 62 -8.21 9.29 -6.07
N MET A 63 -7.27 9.62 -6.95
CA MET A 63 -6.84 11.00 -7.20
C MET A 63 -7.99 11.89 -7.70
N ASN A 64 -8.83 11.37 -8.60
CA ASN A 64 -10.02 12.10 -9.08
C ASN A 64 -11.09 12.24 -7.99
N PHE A 65 -11.27 11.21 -7.17
CA PHE A 65 -12.17 11.27 -6.03
C PHE A 65 -11.73 12.36 -5.04
N PHE A 66 -10.49 12.34 -4.55
CA PHE A 66 -10.01 13.33 -3.60
C PHE A 66 -9.97 14.75 -4.16
N SER A 67 -9.60 14.95 -5.43
CA SER A 67 -9.58 16.28 -6.06
C SER A 67 -10.96 16.90 -6.26
N THR A 68 -12.02 16.09 -6.30
CA THR A 68 -13.41 16.56 -6.41
C THR A 68 -14.09 16.75 -5.05
N CYS A 69 -13.46 16.30 -3.96
CA CYS A 69 -14.00 16.44 -2.62
C CYS A 69 -13.85 17.89 -2.10
N PRO A 70 -14.92 18.49 -1.53
CA PRO A 70 -14.82 19.82 -0.93
C PRO A 70 -13.79 19.85 0.20
N ALA A 71 -13.05 20.95 0.32
CA ALA A 71 -12.06 21.12 1.38
C ALA A 71 -12.65 20.97 2.80
N ALA A 72 -13.91 21.38 3.00
CA ALA A 72 -14.63 21.24 4.26
C ALA A 72 -14.89 19.78 4.67
N ASP A 73 -14.86 18.86 3.70
CA ASP A 73 -15.15 17.45 3.90
C ASP A 73 -13.88 16.59 4.06
N ARG A 74 -12.70 17.15 3.73
CA ARG A 74 -11.42 16.42 3.65
C ARG A 74 -11.13 15.65 4.94
N LEU A 75 -11.28 16.29 6.11
CA LEU A 75 -11.06 15.63 7.40
C LEU A 75 -12.00 14.44 7.64
N HIS A 76 -13.27 14.54 7.25
CA HIS A 76 -14.26 13.48 7.44
C HIS A 76 -13.98 12.30 6.51
N ILE A 77 -13.62 12.57 5.27
CA ILE A 77 -13.26 11.55 4.27
C ILE A 77 -11.99 10.82 4.70
N GLU A 78 -10.96 11.56 5.10
CA GLU A 78 -9.72 11.03 5.66
C GLU A 78 -9.97 10.14 6.89
N SER A 79 -10.91 10.55 7.76
CA SER A 79 -11.25 9.75 8.94
C SER A 79 -12.03 8.49 8.57
N LEU A 80 -12.93 8.57 7.57
CA LEU A 80 -13.66 7.44 7.04
C LEU A 80 -12.72 6.43 6.37
N THR A 81 -11.79 6.87 5.53
CA THR A 81 -10.83 5.99 4.83
C THR A 81 -9.98 5.21 5.83
N ARG A 82 -9.37 5.90 6.80
CA ARG A 82 -8.60 5.26 7.89
C ARG A 82 -9.45 4.28 8.68
N THR A 83 -10.69 4.66 9.02
CA THR A 83 -11.59 3.77 9.77
C THR A 83 -11.87 2.49 8.99
N LEU A 84 -12.19 2.58 7.70
CA LEU A 84 -12.40 1.42 6.84
C LEU A 84 -11.15 0.54 6.76
N HIS A 85 -9.97 1.13 6.56
CA HIS A 85 -8.72 0.39 6.51
C HIS A 85 -8.46 -0.39 7.80
N LEU A 86 -8.66 0.24 8.97
CA LEU A 86 -8.43 -0.42 10.26
C LEU A 86 -9.46 -1.53 10.54
N LEU A 87 -10.74 -1.29 10.30
CA LEU A 87 -11.78 -2.32 10.47
C LEU A 87 -11.57 -3.51 9.54
N ASN A 88 -11.21 -3.25 8.28
CA ASN A 88 -10.97 -4.30 7.29
C ASN A 88 -9.68 -5.06 7.56
N ALA A 89 -8.64 -4.37 8.06
CA ALA A 89 -7.41 -5.01 8.47
C ALA A 89 -7.63 -6.00 9.63
N GLY A 90 -8.41 -5.60 10.63
CA GLY A 90 -8.76 -6.49 11.75
C GLY A 90 -9.59 -7.69 11.31
N ALA A 91 -10.37 -7.54 10.24
CA ALA A 91 -11.21 -8.61 9.71
C ALA A 91 -10.46 -9.63 8.84
N CYS A 92 -9.50 -9.19 8.02
CA CYS A 92 -8.92 -10.06 6.98
C CYS A 92 -7.39 -10.13 6.93
N LEU A 93 -6.63 -9.30 7.67
CA LEU A 93 -5.17 -9.32 7.60
C LEU A 93 -4.53 -10.14 8.74
N PRO A 94 -3.37 -10.77 8.49
CA PRO A 94 -2.59 -11.48 9.52
C PRO A 94 -2.29 -10.61 10.74
N GLN A 95 -2.37 -11.19 11.95
CA GLN A 95 -2.17 -10.45 13.21
C GLN A 95 -0.75 -9.94 13.42
N GLU A 96 0.24 -10.50 12.75
CA GLU A 96 1.65 -10.07 12.88
C GLU A 96 2.04 -8.99 11.87
N ALA A 97 1.25 -8.82 10.80
CA ALA A 97 1.55 -7.82 9.78
C ALA A 97 1.23 -6.41 10.30
N SER A 98 2.11 -5.45 10.00
CA SER A 98 1.80 -4.03 10.21
C SER A 98 0.81 -3.53 9.15
N ILE A 99 0.11 -2.44 9.44
CA ILE A 99 -0.73 -1.74 8.46
C ILE A 99 -0.27 -0.30 8.30
N PHE A 100 -0.02 0.09 7.06
CA PHE A 100 0.30 1.45 6.67
C PHE A 100 -1.01 2.15 6.28
N ILE A 101 -1.21 3.34 6.83
CA ILE A 101 -2.35 4.20 6.52
C ILE A 101 -1.88 5.63 6.28
N ASN A 102 -2.50 6.24 5.28
CA ASN A 102 -2.24 7.61 4.88
C ASN A 102 -2.73 8.64 5.92
N PHE A 103 -1.89 9.63 6.16
CA PHE A 103 -2.19 10.81 6.96
C PHE A 103 -1.75 12.08 6.26
N ASP A 104 -2.74 12.86 5.85
CA ASP A 104 -2.52 14.21 5.38
C ASP A 104 -2.37 15.18 6.57
N PRO A 105 -1.18 15.76 6.81
CA PRO A 105 -0.99 16.70 7.91
C PRO A 105 -1.75 18.03 7.73
N SER A 106 -2.20 18.37 6.51
CA SER A 106 -2.89 19.64 6.23
C SER A 106 -4.29 19.73 6.84
N VAL A 107 -4.94 18.58 7.14
CA VAL A 107 -6.28 18.56 7.75
C VAL A 107 -6.25 18.74 9.27
N PHE A 108 -5.08 18.66 9.89
CA PHE A 108 -4.89 18.81 11.33
C PHE A 108 -4.41 20.23 11.63
N THR A 109 -5.30 21.21 11.54
CA THR A 109 -4.95 22.63 11.73
C THR A 109 -4.76 23.01 13.19
N GLU A 110 -5.43 22.30 14.10
CA GLU A 110 -5.44 22.56 15.54
C GLU A 110 -5.21 21.28 16.34
N ARG A 111 -4.58 21.41 17.51
CA ARG A 111 -4.35 20.27 18.43
C ARG A 111 -5.65 19.54 18.80
N ALA A 112 -6.74 20.27 19.00
CA ALA A 112 -8.03 19.67 19.35
C ALA A 112 -8.57 18.72 18.26
N VAL A 113 -8.31 19.02 16.99
CA VAL A 113 -8.71 18.19 15.84
C VAL A 113 -7.90 16.90 15.82
N ALA A 114 -6.57 17.01 16.00
CA ALA A 114 -5.69 15.84 16.11
C ALA A 114 -6.09 14.95 17.30
N ASP A 115 -6.34 15.54 18.47
CA ASP A 115 -6.74 14.81 19.66
C ASP A 115 -8.08 14.08 19.47
N ALA A 116 -9.03 14.68 18.74
CA ALA A 116 -10.29 14.04 18.40
C ALA A 116 -10.09 12.83 17.46
N ALA A 117 -9.36 13.02 16.36
CA ALA A 117 -9.07 11.94 15.43
C ALA A 117 -8.33 10.77 16.09
N LEU A 118 -7.39 11.05 17.00
CA LEU A 118 -6.68 10.02 17.77
C LEU A 118 -7.61 9.26 18.72
N ARG A 119 -8.56 9.93 19.38
CA ARG A 119 -9.56 9.26 20.22
C ARG A 119 -10.44 8.33 19.39
N ASP A 120 -10.92 8.80 18.25
CA ASP A 120 -11.78 8.01 17.37
C ASP A 120 -11.03 6.80 16.82
N MET A 121 -9.78 6.99 16.38
CA MET A 121 -8.93 5.88 15.94
C MET A 121 -8.70 4.83 17.02
N ARG A 122 -8.52 5.23 18.29
CA ARG A 122 -8.37 4.26 19.38
C ARG A 122 -9.60 3.39 19.58
N LEU A 123 -10.79 3.96 19.40
CA LEU A 123 -12.04 3.20 19.46
C LEU A 123 -12.10 2.19 18.32
N VAL A 124 -11.75 2.62 17.10
CA VAL A 124 -11.72 1.75 15.91
C VAL A 124 -10.68 0.63 16.07
N LEU A 125 -9.48 0.94 16.57
CA LEU A 125 -8.44 -0.06 16.82
C LEU A 125 -8.86 -1.12 17.84
N HIS A 126 -9.53 -0.67 18.90
CA HIS A 126 -10.10 -1.57 19.89
C HIS A 126 -11.16 -2.50 19.27
N GLU A 127 -12.07 -1.96 18.45
CA GLU A 127 -13.07 -2.76 17.72
C GLU A 127 -12.43 -3.73 16.72
N ALA A 128 -11.39 -3.30 16.02
CA ALA A 128 -10.66 -4.11 15.05
C ALA A 128 -9.71 -5.14 15.70
N GLY A 129 -9.47 -5.06 17.02
CA GLY A 129 -8.49 -5.91 17.71
C GLY A 129 -7.04 -5.68 17.26
N ILE A 130 -6.70 -4.45 16.84
CA ILE A 130 -5.37 -4.10 16.35
C ILE A 130 -4.58 -3.36 17.43
N ASP A 131 -3.38 -3.85 17.74
CA ASP A 131 -2.42 -3.13 18.56
C ASP A 131 -1.94 -1.86 17.82
N PRO A 132 -2.01 -0.65 18.43
CA PRO A 132 -1.54 0.59 17.81
C PRO A 132 -0.11 0.53 17.26
N ARG A 133 0.77 -0.30 17.86
CA ARG A 133 2.17 -0.48 17.41
C ARG A 133 2.31 -1.15 16.05
N ARG A 134 1.23 -1.79 15.56
CA ARG A 134 1.15 -2.34 14.21
C ARG A 134 0.76 -1.30 13.17
N VAL A 135 0.27 -0.14 13.59
CA VAL A 135 -0.17 0.91 12.66
C VAL A 135 1.00 1.85 12.37
N VAL A 136 1.30 1.99 11.09
CA VAL A 136 2.29 2.92 10.55
C VAL A 136 1.53 4.05 9.86
N CYS A 137 1.73 5.28 10.36
CA CYS A 137 1.13 6.49 9.82
C CYS A 137 2.05 7.09 8.78
N GLU A 138 1.67 7.04 7.51
CA GLU A 138 2.39 7.66 6.39
C GLU A 138 2.04 9.14 6.34
N VAL A 139 3.00 10.00 6.69
CA VAL A 139 2.78 11.45 6.72
C VAL A 139 3.15 12.04 5.37
N THR A 140 2.14 12.26 4.52
CA THR A 140 2.30 12.72 3.13
C THR A 140 2.94 14.10 3.02
N GLU A 141 3.56 14.41 1.88
CA GLU A 141 4.28 15.66 1.57
C GLU A 141 3.49 16.97 1.80
N GLN A 142 2.17 16.87 1.94
CA GLN A 142 1.30 18.03 2.11
C GLN A 142 1.78 18.93 3.27
N ARG A 143 1.64 20.25 3.06
CA ARG A 143 2.12 21.22 4.04
C ARG A 143 1.15 21.29 5.22
N SER A 144 1.67 21.03 6.41
CA SER A 144 0.98 21.33 7.67
C SER A 144 0.73 22.83 7.82
N ALA A 145 -0.30 23.20 8.59
CA ALA A 145 -0.60 24.61 8.89
C ALA A 145 0.60 25.36 9.52
N SER A 146 1.39 24.67 10.34
CA SER A 146 2.66 25.15 10.88
C SER A 146 3.57 23.98 11.27
N GLN A 147 4.87 24.24 11.39
CA GLN A 147 5.85 23.25 11.86
C GLN A 147 5.52 22.76 13.30
N GLU A 148 5.06 23.67 14.17
CA GLU A 148 4.62 23.34 15.54
C GLU A 148 3.43 22.38 15.54
N THR A 149 2.47 22.60 14.65
CA THR A 149 1.30 21.74 14.48
C THR A 149 1.72 20.34 14.03
N LEU A 150 2.63 20.24 13.06
CA LEU A 150 3.17 18.97 12.57
C LEU A 150 3.91 18.20 13.67
N HIS A 151 4.79 18.86 14.41
CA HIS A 151 5.51 18.24 15.53
C HIS A 151 4.56 17.77 16.62
N SER A 152 3.58 18.59 16.99
CA SER A 152 2.58 18.22 18.00
C SER A 152 1.75 17.02 17.55
N PHE A 153 1.37 16.96 16.28
CA PHE A 153 0.63 15.86 15.69
C PHE A 153 1.45 14.56 15.70
N VAL A 154 2.69 14.58 15.20
CA VAL A 154 3.58 13.41 15.22
C VAL A 154 3.88 12.95 16.65
N ALA A 155 4.12 13.87 17.58
CA ALA A 155 4.32 13.53 18.98
C ALA A 155 3.08 12.86 19.59
N ALA A 156 1.88 13.32 19.24
CA ALA A 156 0.63 12.73 19.70
C ALA A 156 0.40 11.32 19.12
N LEU A 157 0.73 11.09 17.84
CA LEU A 157 0.72 9.75 17.25
C LEU A 157 1.68 8.82 18.01
N ARG A 158 2.94 9.21 18.19
CA ARG A 158 3.94 8.40 18.90
C ARG A 158 3.52 8.09 20.35
N ALA A 159 2.96 9.07 21.05
CA ALA A 159 2.46 8.89 22.42
C ALA A 159 1.33 7.87 22.53
N ASN A 160 0.61 7.59 21.44
CA ASN A 160 -0.44 6.57 21.36
C ASN A 160 0.05 5.24 20.76
N GLY A 161 1.37 5.08 20.57
CA GLY A 161 2.00 3.83 20.14
C GLY A 161 2.12 3.65 18.62
N PHE A 162 1.65 4.61 17.83
CA PHE A 162 1.78 4.57 16.37
C PHE A 162 3.24 4.72 15.92
N ARG A 163 3.59 4.07 14.81
CA ARG A 163 4.83 4.31 14.07
C ARG A 163 4.61 5.34 12.99
N ILE A 164 5.68 6.00 12.56
CA ILE A 164 5.64 7.09 11.59
C ILE A 164 6.45 6.69 10.37
N ALA A 165 5.86 6.87 9.18
CA ALA A 165 6.56 6.77 7.91
C ALA A 165 6.56 8.13 7.20
N VAL A 166 7.64 8.39 6.45
CA VAL A 166 7.67 9.44 5.43
C VAL A 166 7.52 8.77 4.08
N ASP A 167 6.60 9.30 3.28
CA ASP A 167 6.26 8.82 1.94
C ASP A 167 7.01 9.61 0.85
N ASP A 168 7.13 9.03 -0.35
CA ASP A 168 7.67 9.66 -1.56
C ASP A 168 9.09 10.28 -1.44
N TYR A 169 9.97 9.69 -0.63
CA TYR A 169 11.35 10.18 -0.50
C TYR A 169 12.10 10.07 -1.85
N GLY A 170 12.70 11.18 -2.26
CA GLY A 170 13.38 11.35 -3.55
C GLY A 170 12.58 12.16 -4.58
N ALA A 171 11.32 12.50 -4.27
CA ALA A 171 10.46 13.29 -5.15
C ALA A 171 10.71 14.81 -5.03
N ASP A 172 11.18 15.29 -3.87
CA ASP A 172 11.30 16.72 -3.57
C ASP A 172 12.60 17.09 -2.81
N ASP A 173 13.10 18.30 -3.05
CA ASP A 173 14.30 18.83 -2.36
C ASP A 173 14.11 18.98 -0.83
N SER A 174 12.87 18.87 -0.33
CA SER A 174 12.52 19.09 1.07
C SER A 174 12.62 17.83 1.95
N ASP A 175 12.85 16.67 1.36
CA ASP A 175 12.72 15.37 2.02
C ASP A 175 13.68 15.22 3.21
N ILE A 176 14.93 15.67 3.06
CA ILE A 176 15.94 15.62 4.14
C ILE A 176 15.49 16.42 5.37
N ASN A 177 14.85 17.58 5.17
CA ASN A 177 14.35 18.39 6.27
C ASN A 177 13.19 17.67 6.96
N ARG A 178 12.31 17.03 6.18
CA ARG A 178 11.19 16.25 6.69
C ARG A 178 11.65 15.05 7.52
N ILE A 179 12.69 14.33 7.11
CA ILE A 179 13.31 13.27 7.92
C ILE A 179 13.79 13.82 9.27
N LYS A 180 14.50 14.95 9.27
CA LYS A 180 15.03 15.57 10.51
C LYS A 180 13.91 16.02 11.45
N GLU A 181 12.84 16.56 10.90
CA GLU A 181 11.70 17.08 11.66
C GLU A 181 10.85 15.96 12.26
N LEU A 182 10.51 14.96 11.46
CA LEU A 182 9.57 13.90 11.86
C LEU A 182 10.27 12.75 12.59
N LYS A 183 11.57 12.55 12.35
CA LYS A 183 12.36 11.42 12.87
C LYS A 183 11.59 10.10 12.70
N PRO A 184 11.26 9.71 11.46
CA PRO A 184 10.34 8.60 11.21
C PRO A 184 10.96 7.26 11.60
N ASP A 185 10.12 6.25 11.78
CA ASP A 185 10.56 4.86 11.92
C ASP A 185 10.85 4.23 10.56
N ILE A 186 10.20 4.73 9.51
CA ILE A 186 10.24 4.19 8.15
C ILE A 186 10.35 5.33 7.12
N VAL A 187 11.13 5.12 6.08
CA VAL A 187 11.18 5.99 4.89
C VAL A 187 10.82 5.15 3.67
N LYS A 188 9.80 5.59 2.94
CA LYS A 188 9.37 5.00 1.67
C LYS A 188 9.99 5.81 0.54
N PHE A 189 10.65 5.14 -0.38
CA PHE A 189 11.31 5.75 -1.52
C PHE A 189 10.41 5.65 -2.74
N ASP A 190 10.25 6.79 -3.42
CA ASP A 190 9.49 6.86 -4.66
C ASP A 190 10.07 5.95 -5.75
N ALA A 191 9.17 5.36 -6.54
CA ALA A 191 9.48 4.38 -7.57
C ALA A 191 10.36 4.95 -8.70
N TYR A 192 10.10 6.20 -9.11
CA TYR A 192 10.87 6.85 -10.16
C TYR A 192 12.30 7.09 -9.68
N TRP A 193 12.47 7.61 -8.47
CA TRP A 193 13.79 7.89 -7.90
C TRP A 193 14.62 6.62 -7.69
N ILE A 194 14.02 5.55 -7.16
CA ILE A 194 14.68 4.24 -7.00
C ILE A 194 15.14 3.69 -8.35
N THR A 195 14.26 3.71 -9.35
CA THR A 195 14.58 3.18 -10.68
C THR A 195 15.75 3.93 -11.28
N GLN A 196 15.74 5.26 -11.22
CA GLN A 196 16.82 6.10 -11.76
C GLN A 196 18.19 5.81 -11.09
N LEU A 197 18.22 5.60 -9.78
CA LEU A 197 19.48 5.27 -9.11
C LEU A 197 19.98 3.86 -9.42
N MET A 198 19.08 2.90 -9.63
CA MET A 198 19.46 1.52 -9.96
C MET A 198 20.02 1.37 -11.38
N GLU A 199 19.75 2.30 -12.30
CA GLU A 199 20.18 2.24 -13.71
C GLU A 199 21.70 2.45 -13.93
N SER A 200 22.44 2.93 -12.92
CA SER A 200 23.88 3.17 -13.05
C SER A 200 24.66 2.70 -11.82
N GLY A 201 25.92 2.27 -12.03
CA GLY A 201 26.78 1.85 -10.91
C GLY A 201 27.04 2.97 -9.89
N ALA A 202 27.14 4.22 -10.33
CA ALA A 202 27.30 5.37 -9.44
C ALA A 202 26.01 5.68 -8.66
N GLY A 203 24.85 5.65 -9.33
CA GLY A 203 23.55 5.81 -8.68
C GLY A 203 23.29 4.72 -7.64
N PHE A 204 23.62 3.47 -7.97
CA PHE A 204 23.43 2.35 -7.06
C PHE A 204 24.35 2.41 -5.84
N ALA A 205 25.60 2.88 -6.01
CA ALA A 205 26.51 3.12 -4.90
C ALA A 205 25.98 4.24 -3.96
N LEU A 206 25.40 5.31 -4.53
CA LEU A 206 24.75 6.35 -3.76
C LEU A 206 23.54 5.80 -2.99
N LEU A 207 22.65 5.05 -3.66
CA LEU A 207 21.49 4.42 -3.05
C LEU A 207 21.89 3.55 -1.85
N THR A 208 22.88 2.68 -2.03
CA THR A 208 23.40 1.80 -0.97
C THR A 208 23.92 2.60 0.21
N THR A 209 24.60 3.73 -0.05
CA THR A 209 25.11 4.62 1.00
C THR A 209 23.95 5.29 1.77
N MET A 210 22.89 5.71 1.06
CA MET A 210 21.72 6.30 1.69
C MET A 210 20.97 5.29 2.56
N VAL A 211 20.72 4.09 2.05
CA VAL A 211 20.06 3.00 2.80
C VAL A 211 20.83 2.69 4.09
N LYS A 212 22.16 2.53 3.99
CA LYS A 212 23.00 2.30 5.16
C LYS A 212 22.93 3.43 6.18
N SER A 213 22.92 4.68 5.72
CA SER A 213 22.77 5.85 6.60
C SER A 213 21.42 5.84 7.35
N PHE A 214 20.33 5.42 6.69
CA PHE A 214 19.04 5.25 7.36
C PHE A 214 19.07 4.13 8.39
N GLU A 215 19.67 2.99 8.04
CA GLU A 215 19.85 1.86 8.95
C GLU A 215 20.64 2.27 10.22
N GLU A 216 21.74 3.01 10.08
CA GLU A 216 22.56 3.52 11.19
C GLU A 216 21.78 4.47 12.11
N GLN A 217 20.73 5.12 11.59
CA GLN A 217 19.82 5.97 12.35
C GLN A 217 18.63 5.20 12.96
N GLY A 218 18.55 3.88 12.74
CA GLY A 218 17.43 3.04 13.16
C GLY A 218 16.17 3.21 12.31
N ILE A 219 16.29 3.78 11.11
CA ILE A 219 15.19 4.03 10.19
C ILE A 219 15.15 2.91 9.16
N ARG A 220 14.00 2.24 9.03
CA ARG A 220 13.81 1.20 8.00
C ARG A 220 13.42 1.81 6.66
N THR A 221 13.83 1.19 5.57
CA THR A 221 13.52 1.66 4.22
C THR A 221 12.48 0.76 3.54
N VAL A 222 11.57 1.35 2.77
CA VAL A 222 10.67 0.65 1.83
C VAL A 222 10.98 1.17 0.44
N PHE A 223 11.31 0.30 -0.51
CA PHE A 223 11.35 0.70 -1.92
C PHE A 223 10.03 0.36 -2.59
N GLU A 224 9.40 1.37 -3.18
CA GLU A 224 8.09 1.23 -3.81
C GLU A 224 8.19 1.08 -5.33
N GLY A 225 7.07 0.66 -5.94
CA GLY A 225 6.94 0.52 -7.38
C GLY A 225 7.96 -0.42 -8.02
N ILE A 226 8.31 -1.51 -7.34
CA ILE A 226 9.13 -2.58 -7.94
C ILE A 226 8.28 -3.34 -8.98
N GLU A 227 8.58 -3.14 -10.25
CA GLU A 227 7.83 -3.70 -11.39
C GLU A 227 8.55 -4.87 -12.07
N GLU A 228 9.86 -4.99 -11.90
CA GLU A 228 10.70 -5.99 -12.56
C GLU A 228 11.63 -6.73 -11.59
N SER A 229 11.94 -7.99 -11.89
CA SER A 229 12.73 -8.86 -11.01
C SER A 229 14.15 -8.33 -10.76
N TRP A 230 14.75 -7.63 -11.72
CA TRP A 230 16.08 -7.06 -11.55
C TRP A 230 16.11 -5.93 -10.52
N GLN A 231 15.04 -5.15 -10.40
CA GLN A 231 14.91 -4.10 -9.37
C GLN A 231 14.88 -4.73 -7.98
N LEU A 232 14.19 -5.87 -7.84
CA LEU A 232 14.12 -6.62 -6.59
C LEU A 232 15.50 -7.14 -6.15
N GLU A 233 16.29 -7.70 -7.06
CA GLU A 233 17.67 -8.12 -6.76
C GLU A 233 18.55 -6.96 -6.32
N LEU A 234 18.41 -5.79 -6.96
CA LEU A 234 19.15 -4.59 -6.59
C LEU A 234 18.67 -4.02 -5.25
N ALA A 235 17.37 -4.07 -4.95
CA ALA A 235 16.81 -3.68 -3.67
C ALA A 235 17.44 -4.50 -2.53
N GLU A 236 17.50 -5.83 -2.68
CA GLU A 236 18.16 -6.72 -1.72
C GLU A 236 19.65 -6.36 -1.56
N LYS A 237 20.38 -6.23 -2.67
CA LYS A 237 21.83 -5.90 -2.67
C LYS A 237 22.12 -4.54 -2.04
N SER A 238 21.20 -3.58 -2.15
CA SER A 238 21.34 -2.25 -1.55
C SER A 238 21.17 -2.25 -0.02
N GLY A 239 20.64 -3.33 0.55
CA GLY A 239 20.31 -3.44 1.97
C GLY A 239 18.92 -2.86 2.33
N ALA A 240 18.03 -2.68 1.35
CA ALA A 240 16.69 -2.16 1.62
C ALA A 240 15.96 -3.05 2.64
N SER A 241 15.27 -2.46 3.62
CA SER A 241 14.62 -3.25 4.66
C SER A 241 13.38 -3.97 4.13
N MET A 242 12.63 -3.30 3.25
CA MET A 242 11.36 -3.76 2.71
C MET A 242 11.18 -3.31 1.26
N VAL A 243 10.30 -4.00 0.54
CA VAL A 243 9.95 -3.75 -0.87
C VAL A 243 8.45 -3.90 -1.11
N GLN A 244 7.92 -3.10 -2.03
CA GLN A 244 6.53 -3.13 -2.47
C GLN A 244 6.48 -2.88 -3.97
N GLY A 245 5.65 -3.63 -4.69
CA GLY A 245 5.50 -3.44 -6.14
C GLY A 245 4.78 -4.56 -6.85
N PHE A 246 4.41 -4.32 -8.11
CA PHE A 246 3.57 -5.24 -8.89
C PHE A 246 4.27 -6.52 -9.31
N VAL A 247 5.62 -6.56 -9.32
CA VAL A 247 6.35 -7.82 -9.53
C VAL A 247 6.09 -8.81 -8.39
N LEU A 248 5.81 -8.29 -7.19
CA LEU A 248 5.56 -9.09 -5.98
C LEU A 248 4.06 -9.38 -5.85
N ALA A 249 3.24 -8.33 -5.80
CA ALA A 249 1.80 -8.43 -5.69
C ALA A 249 1.12 -7.09 -6.03
N ARG A 250 -0.05 -7.19 -6.67
CA ARG A 250 -0.95 -6.06 -6.89
C ARG A 250 -1.88 -5.88 -5.68
N PRO A 251 -2.41 -4.67 -5.42
CA PRO A 251 -3.42 -4.48 -4.39
C PRO A 251 -4.67 -5.34 -4.66
N GLU A 252 -5.23 -5.95 -3.61
CA GLU A 252 -6.50 -6.69 -3.66
C GLU A 252 -7.55 -5.97 -2.82
N LEU A 253 -8.80 -5.94 -3.29
CA LEU A 253 -9.92 -5.47 -2.46
C LEU A 253 -10.07 -6.38 -1.24
N ALA A 254 -10.41 -5.80 -0.09
CA ALA A 254 -10.75 -6.57 1.10
C ALA A 254 -12.08 -7.32 0.90
N PRO A 255 -12.19 -8.60 1.32
CA PRO A 255 -11.14 -9.41 1.95
C PRO A 255 -10.11 -9.91 0.93
N THR A 256 -8.82 -9.93 1.33
CA THR A 256 -7.72 -10.32 0.44
C THR A 256 -7.41 -11.82 0.51
N SER A 257 -6.72 -12.32 -0.51
CA SER A 257 -6.27 -13.71 -0.61
C SER A 257 -4.85 -13.93 -0.04
N PHE A 258 -4.14 -12.86 0.32
CA PHE A 258 -2.77 -12.90 0.82
C PHE A 258 -2.64 -13.74 2.10
N ARG A 259 -1.63 -14.62 2.13
CA ARG A 259 -1.32 -15.43 3.31
C ARG A 259 0.13 -15.24 3.74
N VAL A 260 0.35 -15.20 5.04
CA VAL A 260 1.68 -15.33 5.62
C VAL A 260 1.98 -16.82 5.71
N PHE A 261 3.03 -17.27 5.04
CA PHE A 261 3.51 -18.64 5.17
C PHE A 261 4.35 -18.73 6.45
N ASP A 262 3.79 -19.28 7.52
CA ASP A 262 4.59 -19.68 8.68
C ASP A 262 5.47 -20.88 8.31
N GLU A 263 6.77 -20.82 8.61
CA GLU A 263 7.73 -21.90 8.32
C GLU A 263 7.34 -23.25 8.96
N THR A 264 6.44 -23.25 9.94
CA THR A 264 5.92 -24.46 10.60
C THR A 264 4.83 -25.18 9.81
N SER A 265 4.32 -24.59 8.73
CA SER A 265 3.24 -25.16 7.92
C SER A 265 3.75 -25.75 6.59
N GLN A 266 4.81 -26.57 6.64
CA GLN A 266 5.16 -27.41 5.50
C GLN A 266 4.25 -28.65 5.48
N THR A 267 3.13 -28.56 4.78
CA THR A 267 2.53 -29.77 4.19
C THR A 267 3.23 -29.98 2.86
N PRO A 268 3.81 -31.16 2.57
CA PRO A 268 4.49 -31.37 1.30
C PRO A 268 3.48 -31.21 0.17
N VAL A 269 3.78 -30.34 -0.80
CA VAL A 269 3.11 -30.37 -2.09
C VAL A 269 3.48 -31.73 -2.70
N ALA A 270 2.54 -32.66 -2.68
CA ALA A 270 2.70 -33.94 -3.36
C ALA A 270 3.02 -33.66 -4.82
N ALA A 271 4.20 -34.11 -5.25
CA ALA A 271 4.61 -34.07 -6.64
C ALA A 271 3.50 -34.71 -7.49
N ALA A 272 2.95 -33.93 -8.43
CA ALA A 272 2.01 -34.43 -9.41
C ALA A 272 2.69 -35.59 -10.16
N ALA A 273 2.16 -36.79 -9.97
CA ALA A 273 2.62 -37.98 -10.65
C ALA A 273 2.44 -37.83 -12.17
N ASP A 274 3.52 -38.11 -12.90
CA ASP A 274 3.55 -38.30 -14.34
C ASP A 274 2.36 -39.14 -14.83
N THR A 275 1.60 -38.60 -15.78
CA THR A 275 0.68 -39.38 -16.59
C THR A 275 1.36 -39.67 -17.93
N PRO A 276 1.52 -40.94 -18.35
CA PRO A 276 2.24 -41.27 -19.57
C PRO A 276 1.42 -40.89 -20.82
N ALA A 277 2.15 -40.39 -21.82
CA ALA A 277 1.64 -39.98 -23.13
C ALA A 277 0.91 -41.13 -23.85
N ALA A 278 -0.34 -40.87 -24.26
CA ALA A 278 -1.07 -41.71 -25.20
C ALA A 278 -0.69 -41.36 -26.65
N THR A 279 -0.46 -42.42 -27.40
CA THR A 279 0.12 -42.51 -28.75
C THR A 279 -0.70 -41.87 -29.87
N ALA A 280 0.03 -41.37 -30.87
CA ALA A 280 -0.44 -40.77 -32.12
C ALA A 280 -1.30 -41.72 -32.99
N ALA A 281 -2.33 -41.15 -33.63
CA ALA A 281 -3.05 -41.75 -34.75
C ALA A 281 -2.97 -40.83 -35.98
N THR A 282 -2.55 -41.42 -37.09
CA THR A 282 -2.25 -40.85 -38.41
C THR A 282 -3.52 -40.44 -39.18
N PRO A 283 -3.54 -39.32 -39.95
CA PRO A 283 -4.62 -39.03 -40.89
C PRO A 283 -4.34 -39.57 -42.31
N SER A 284 -5.34 -40.23 -42.92
CA SER A 284 -5.31 -40.70 -44.31
C SER A 284 -5.68 -39.59 -45.32
N ALA A 285 -5.15 -39.70 -46.54
CA ALA A 285 -5.14 -38.65 -47.55
C ALA A 285 -6.20 -38.74 -48.68
N ARG A 286 -6.65 -37.54 -49.14
CA ARG A 286 -6.99 -37.07 -50.52
C ARG A 286 -8.30 -37.56 -51.21
N PRO A 287 -8.80 -36.90 -52.31
CA PRO A 287 -8.26 -35.79 -53.16
C PRO A 287 -9.29 -34.61 -53.37
N GLY A 288 -9.10 -33.45 -54.03
CA GLY A 288 -8.05 -32.83 -54.84
C GLY A 288 -8.64 -32.20 -56.15
N LYS A 289 -8.60 -30.84 -56.29
CA LYS A 289 -8.52 -29.95 -57.52
C LYS A 289 -9.65 -28.88 -57.68
N PRO A 290 -9.47 -27.80 -58.50
CA PRO A 290 -8.30 -26.90 -58.65
C PRO A 290 -8.64 -25.39 -58.90
N PHE A 291 -7.61 -24.53 -58.76
CA PHE A 291 -7.26 -23.30 -59.53
C PHE A 291 -8.18 -22.04 -59.60
N GLY A 292 -7.56 -20.88 -59.31
CA GLY A 292 -8.00 -19.55 -59.77
C GLY A 292 -7.10 -18.39 -59.28
N ARG A 293 -6.17 -17.94 -60.13
CA ARG A 293 -5.30 -16.74 -59.95
C ARG A 293 -5.97 -15.52 -60.60
N ARG A 294 -5.94 -14.33 -59.96
CA ARG A 294 -5.51 -13.01 -60.52
C ARG A 294 -5.81 -11.87 -59.52
N VAL A 295 -4.77 -11.16 -59.05
CA VAL A 295 -4.24 -9.84 -59.49
C VAL A 295 -5.06 -8.66 -58.98
N ALA A 296 -4.42 -7.82 -58.15
CA ALA A 296 -4.90 -6.54 -57.65
C ALA A 296 -4.75 -5.42 -58.69
N PRO A 297 -5.54 -4.33 -58.59
CA PRO A 297 -5.23 -3.05 -59.23
C PRO A 297 -4.08 -2.31 -58.52
#